data_AF-A0A836U3N4-F1
#
_entry.id   AF-A0A836U3N4-F1
#
_cell.length_a   1.000
_cell.length_b   1.000
_cell.length_c   1.000
_cell.angle_alpha   90.00
_cell.angle_beta   90.00
_cell.angle_gamma   90.00
#
_symmetry.space_group_name_H-M   'P 1'
#
loop_
_entity.id
_entity.type
_entity.pdbx_description
1 polymer ?
#
loop_
_entity_poly.entity_id
_entity_poly.type
_entity_poly.pdbx_seq_one_letter_code
_entity_poly.pdbx_strand_id
1 'polypeptide(L)'
;MKATRLVLSAFLALGMASGAVWGAKFETNPGDPGNRVTFEISAPLETIVGTSAAVKGHFKFDPTNVKASSGGMFVVDVAKFRTGIDLRDEHLRDNFLNTKKYPNATFTLDKITKASKKSIKPGESVELDIEGTMNMHGVKHKEKATATVTYFDKEAAGGVLPGNVIVVKASFQIALADYGIKRPEMLVLKVGEVVDIDLTSRLTDAPKMASGGGGGCDGGGGGCDGGCGGGGGCGGGCGGCDGGGCGGCGGGCGGGGGCGE
;
A
#
# COMPACT_ATOMS: atom_id res chain seq x y z
N MET A 1 46.91 60.31 -16.79
CA MET A 1 45.50 60.55 -16.42
C MET A 1 44.64 59.72 -17.36
N LYS A 2 44.32 58.46 -17.03
CA LYS A 2 43.03 57.96 -16.50
C LYS A 2 41.80 58.33 -17.34
N ALA A 3 41.26 57.34 -18.07
CA ALA A 3 39.84 57.03 -18.34
C ALA A 3 39.82 55.97 -19.47
N THR A 4 39.64 54.66 -19.26
CA THR A 4 38.53 53.87 -18.67
C THR A 4 37.19 54.03 -19.40
N ARG A 5 36.60 52.87 -19.77
CA ARG A 5 35.19 52.54 -20.11
C ARG A 5 34.95 52.25 -21.60
N LEU A 6 34.21 51.22 -22.03
CA LEU A 6 33.36 50.22 -21.37
C LEU A 6 33.11 49.11 -22.43
N VAL A 7 33.55 47.88 -22.20
CA VAL A 7 33.18 46.73 -23.06
C VAL A 7 31.87 46.17 -22.55
N LEU A 8 30.79 46.41 -23.30
CA LEU A 8 29.44 45.93 -22.98
C LEU A 8 29.34 44.45 -23.38
N SER A 9 29.63 43.55 -22.44
CA SER A 9 29.42 42.11 -22.62
C SER A 9 27.97 41.77 -22.31
N ALA A 10 27.17 41.49 -23.34
CA ALA A 10 25.81 40.98 -23.20
C ALA A 10 25.85 39.49 -22.81
N PHE A 11 25.83 39.21 -21.51
CA PHE A 11 25.56 37.86 -20.99
C PHE A 11 24.06 37.59 -21.12
N LEU A 12 23.68 36.85 -22.16
CA LEU A 12 22.34 36.30 -22.33
C LEU A 12 22.17 35.18 -21.30
N ALA A 13 21.62 35.51 -20.13
CA ALA A 13 21.23 34.54 -19.12
C ALA A 13 20.05 33.72 -19.66
N LEU A 14 20.36 32.53 -20.20
CA LEU A 14 19.37 31.52 -20.54
C LEU A 14 18.81 30.96 -19.22
N GLY A 15 17.76 31.59 -18.71
CA GLY A 15 17.01 31.09 -17.56
C GLY A 15 16.43 29.73 -17.89
N MET A 16 17.02 28.67 -17.35
CA MET A 16 16.38 27.36 -17.29
C MET A 16 15.15 27.51 -16.40
N ALA A 17 13.99 27.70 -17.03
CA ALA A 17 12.72 27.43 -16.37
C ALA A 17 12.68 25.93 -16.11
N SER A 18 13.13 25.50 -14.94
CA SER A 18 12.77 24.20 -14.39
C SER A 18 11.26 24.21 -14.28
N GLY A 19 10.59 23.62 -15.26
CA GLY A 19 9.16 23.34 -15.19
C GLY A 19 8.96 22.52 -13.92
N ALA A 20 8.47 23.19 -12.87
CA ALA A 20 8.10 22.52 -11.65
C ALA A 20 7.02 21.52 -12.06
N VAL A 21 7.35 20.22 -11.96
CA VAL A 21 6.37 19.15 -12.08
C VAL A 21 5.49 19.30 -10.84
N TRP A 22 4.43 20.11 -10.96
CA TRP A 22 3.43 20.28 -9.92
C TRP A 22 2.67 18.95 -9.82
N GLY A 23 2.80 18.30 -8.67
CA GLY A 23 2.24 16.98 -8.39
C GLY A 23 2.96 16.34 -7.21
N ALA A 24 2.28 16.21 -6.09
CA ALA A 24 2.83 15.53 -4.91
C ALA A 24 2.87 14.03 -5.19
N LYS A 25 3.93 13.35 -4.72
CA LYS A 25 4.06 11.90 -4.84
C LYS A 25 3.34 11.27 -3.66
N PHE A 26 2.26 10.55 -3.93
CA PHE A 26 1.57 9.73 -2.94
C PHE A 26 2.03 8.29 -3.05
N GLU A 27 2.21 7.61 -1.92
CA GLU A 27 2.65 6.22 -1.86
C GLU A 27 1.75 5.39 -0.95
N THR A 28 1.58 4.11 -1.26
CA THR A 28 0.85 3.20 -0.37
C THR A 28 1.67 2.85 0.85
N ASN A 29 0.98 2.64 1.97
CA ASN A 29 1.55 1.99 3.14
C ASN A 29 1.33 0.47 3.03
N PRO A 30 2.40 -0.35 2.99
CA PRO A 30 2.25 -1.80 2.99
C PRO A 30 1.49 -2.27 4.23
N GLY A 31 0.47 -3.11 4.04
CA GLY A 31 -0.35 -3.63 5.14
C GLY A 31 -1.49 -2.71 5.58
N ASP A 32 -1.68 -1.54 4.96
CA ASP A 32 -2.89 -0.75 5.19
C ASP A 32 -4.14 -1.55 4.73
N PRO A 33 -5.13 -1.80 5.61
CA PRO A 33 -6.37 -2.53 5.25
C PRO A 33 -7.20 -1.83 4.16
N GLY A 34 -6.94 -0.56 3.87
CA GLY A 34 -7.55 0.16 2.76
C GLY A 34 -6.99 -0.20 1.38
N ASN A 35 -5.92 -0.99 1.32
CA ASN A 35 -5.36 -1.51 0.08
C ASN A 35 -5.94 -2.89 -0.23
N ARG A 36 -6.65 -3.01 -1.34
CA ARG A 36 -7.26 -4.26 -1.78
C ARG A 36 -7.35 -4.31 -3.31
N VAL A 37 -7.01 -5.46 -3.86
CA VAL A 37 -7.33 -5.84 -5.24
C VAL A 37 -8.26 -7.03 -5.18
N THR A 38 -9.33 -6.97 -5.95
CA THR A 38 -10.28 -8.05 -6.17
C THR A 38 -10.25 -8.39 -7.65
N PHE A 39 -10.26 -9.68 -7.96
CA PHE A 39 -10.59 -10.15 -9.29
C PHE A 39 -11.90 -10.95 -9.21
N GLU A 40 -12.69 -10.84 -10.26
CA GLU A 40 -13.90 -11.62 -10.46
C GLU A 40 -13.88 -12.28 -11.83
N ILE A 41 -14.20 -13.57 -11.85
CA ILE A 41 -14.39 -14.35 -13.08
C ILE A 41 -15.82 -14.87 -13.05
N SER A 42 -16.64 -14.34 -13.96
CA SER A 42 -18.02 -14.81 -14.14
C SER A 42 -18.06 -15.98 -15.13
N ALA A 43 -18.43 -17.17 -14.64
CA ALA A 43 -18.72 -18.36 -15.45
C ALA A 43 -20.22 -18.72 -15.35
N PRO A 44 -20.80 -19.41 -16.35
CA PRO A 44 -22.25 -19.73 -16.37
C PRO A 44 -22.77 -20.53 -15.16
N LEU A 45 -21.89 -21.24 -14.45
CA LEU A 45 -22.24 -22.13 -13.34
C LEU A 45 -21.62 -21.70 -12.00
N GLU A 46 -20.65 -20.79 -12.00
CA GLU A 46 -19.93 -20.36 -10.79
C GLU A 46 -19.31 -18.97 -11.00
N THR A 47 -19.33 -18.11 -9.99
CA THR A 47 -18.53 -16.88 -9.95
C THR A 47 -17.33 -17.10 -9.02
N ILE A 48 -16.12 -16.88 -9.54
CA ILE A 48 -14.89 -17.00 -8.76
C ILE A 48 -14.42 -15.60 -8.39
N VAL A 49 -14.32 -15.33 -7.09
CA VAL A 49 -13.78 -14.08 -6.56
C VAL A 49 -12.48 -14.37 -5.82
N GLY A 50 -11.45 -13.59 -6.11
CA GLY A 50 -10.20 -13.62 -5.36
C GLY A 50 -9.77 -12.24 -4.91
N THR A 51 -9.23 -12.15 -3.69
CA THR A 51 -8.83 -10.88 -3.09
C THR A 51 -7.38 -10.92 -2.60
N SER A 52 -6.69 -9.79 -2.67
CA SER A 52 -5.34 -9.60 -2.12
C SER A 52 -5.22 -8.19 -1.53
N ALA A 53 -4.67 -8.10 -0.32
CA ALA A 53 -4.33 -6.81 0.31
C ALA A 53 -2.87 -6.38 0.07
N ALA A 54 -2.10 -7.20 -0.65
CA ALA A 54 -0.68 -7.00 -0.85
C ALA A 54 -0.40 -6.09 -2.05
N VAL A 55 -0.80 -4.82 -1.90
CA VAL A 55 -0.64 -3.78 -2.93
C VAL A 55 0.43 -2.79 -2.50
N LYS A 56 1.39 -2.55 -3.39
CA LYS A 56 2.41 -1.50 -3.25
C LYS A 56 2.28 -0.57 -4.44
N GLY A 57 2.22 0.74 -4.21
CA GLY A 57 2.12 1.66 -5.32
C GLY A 57 2.52 3.08 -4.98
N HIS A 58 2.67 3.87 -6.03
CA HIS A 58 2.79 5.31 -5.94
C HIS A 58 2.06 5.98 -7.09
N PHE A 59 1.65 7.23 -6.89
CA PHE A 59 1.04 8.04 -7.91
C PHE A 59 1.39 9.51 -7.67
N LYS A 60 1.93 10.20 -8.68
CA LYS A 60 2.10 11.65 -8.59
C LYS A 60 0.81 12.33 -9.05
N PHE A 61 0.14 12.96 -8.10
CA PHE A 61 -1.16 13.55 -8.31
C PHE A 61 -1.13 15.05 -8.01
N ASP A 62 -1.72 15.82 -8.91
CA ASP A 62 -1.93 17.26 -8.76
C ASP A 62 -3.44 17.55 -8.72
N PRO A 63 -4.01 17.92 -7.56
CA PRO A 63 -5.42 18.27 -7.44
C PRO A 63 -5.79 19.55 -8.21
N THR A 64 -4.84 20.42 -8.55
CA THR A 64 -5.09 21.66 -9.31
C THR A 64 -5.08 21.45 -10.82
N ASN A 65 -4.38 20.40 -11.28
CA ASN A 65 -4.31 20.03 -12.69
C ASN A 65 -4.27 18.51 -12.85
N VAL A 66 -5.43 17.89 -12.71
CA VAL A 66 -5.61 16.43 -12.70
C VAL A 66 -5.01 15.78 -13.95
N LYS A 67 -5.20 16.39 -15.14
CA LYS A 67 -4.71 15.82 -16.41
C LYS A 67 -3.18 15.87 -16.55
N ALA A 68 -2.50 16.74 -15.82
CA ALA A 68 -1.02 16.78 -15.80
C ALA A 68 -0.41 15.74 -14.84
N SER A 69 -1.23 15.07 -14.02
CA SER A 69 -0.77 14.00 -13.14
C SER A 69 -0.18 12.84 -13.95
N SER A 70 0.92 12.26 -13.45
CA SER A 70 1.69 11.24 -14.16
C SER A 70 2.52 10.41 -13.18
N GLY A 71 3.29 9.43 -13.67
CA GLY A 71 4.18 8.66 -12.79
C GLY A 71 3.43 7.85 -11.73
N GLY A 72 2.46 7.05 -12.19
CA GLY A 72 1.75 6.08 -11.38
C GLY A 72 2.27 4.67 -11.62
N MET A 73 2.50 3.90 -10.55
CA MET A 73 2.82 2.48 -10.65
C MET A 73 2.24 1.73 -9.46
N PHE A 74 1.55 0.63 -9.75
CA PHE A 74 0.98 -0.28 -8.76
C PHE A 74 1.52 -1.68 -8.98
N VAL A 75 1.92 -2.34 -7.91
CA VAL A 75 2.49 -3.68 -7.88
C VAL A 75 1.67 -4.50 -6.89
N VAL A 76 1.20 -5.65 -7.35
CA VAL A 76 0.39 -6.59 -6.57
C VAL A 76 1.14 -7.90 -6.46
N ASP A 77 1.29 -8.39 -5.24
CA ASP A 77 1.79 -9.75 -5.00
C ASP A 77 0.68 -10.74 -5.33
N VAL A 78 0.82 -11.41 -6.46
CA VAL A 78 -0.17 -12.36 -6.98
C VAL A 78 -0.16 -13.67 -6.21
N ALA A 79 0.89 -13.98 -5.45
CA ALA A 79 0.93 -15.17 -4.60
C ALA A 79 0.00 -15.01 -3.38
N LYS A 80 -0.37 -13.78 -3.02
CA LYS A 80 -1.21 -13.51 -1.84
C LYS A 80 -2.70 -13.47 -2.11
N PHE A 81 -3.13 -13.78 -3.34
CA PHE A 81 -4.55 -13.93 -3.63
C PHE A 81 -5.17 -15.06 -2.82
N ARG A 82 -6.39 -14.78 -2.33
CA ARG A 82 -7.25 -15.69 -1.58
C ARG A 82 -8.64 -15.72 -2.20
N THR A 83 -9.10 -16.92 -2.56
CA THR A 83 -10.42 -17.20 -3.13
C THR A 83 -11.37 -17.89 -2.15
N GLY A 84 -10.91 -18.13 -0.92
CA GLY A 84 -11.65 -18.86 0.11
C GLY A 84 -11.56 -20.39 0.03
N ILE A 85 -10.88 -20.94 -0.99
CA ILE A 85 -10.64 -22.38 -1.13
C ILE A 85 -9.14 -22.61 -1.34
N ASP A 86 -8.48 -23.26 -0.37
CA ASP A 86 -7.02 -23.41 -0.38
C ASP A 86 -6.48 -24.14 -1.61
N LEU A 87 -7.16 -25.21 -2.05
CA LEU A 87 -6.80 -25.94 -3.27
C LEU A 87 -6.91 -25.06 -4.52
N ARG A 88 -7.90 -24.16 -4.58
CA ARG A 88 -8.06 -23.22 -5.70
C ARG A 88 -6.98 -22.16 -5.68
N ASP A 89 -6.61 -21.67 -4.50
CA ASP A 89 -5.50 -20.75 -4.34
C ASP A 89 -4.17 -21.37 -4.78
N GLU A 90 -3.93 -22.65 -4.44
CA GLU A 90 -2.75 -23.39 -4.90
C GLU A 90 -2.74 -23.54 -6.41
N HIS A 91 -3.86 -23.96 -7.01
CA HIS A 91 -3.97 -24.07 -8.46
C HIS A 91 -3.77 -22.72 -9.16
N LEU A 92 -4.36 -21.63 -8.63
CA LEU A 92 -4.15 -20.27 -9.13
C LEU A 92 -2.68 -19.90 -9.17
N ARG A 93 -1.94 -20.21 -8.10
CA ARG A 93 -0.52 -19.87 -7.98
C ARG A 93 0.38 -20.69 -8.90
N ASP A 94 0.15 -21.99 -8.98
CA ASP A 94 1.09 -22.91 -9.61
C ASP A 94 0.72 -23.21 -11.08
N ASN A 95 -0.56 -23.40 -11.38
CA ASN A 95 -1.02 -23.79 -12.72
C ASN A 95 -1.35 -22.59 -13.64
N PHE A 96 -1.80 -21.47 -13.07
CA PHE A 96 -2.26 -20.32 -13.86
C PHE A 96 -1.28 -19.15 -13.87
N LEU A 97 -0.97 -18.59 -12.70
CA LEU A 97 -0.15 -17.38 -12.59
C LEU A 97 1.35 -17.66 -12.52
N ASN A 98 1.73 -18.92 -12.27
CA ASN A 98 3.12 -19.37 -12.10
C ASN A 98 3.91 -18.43 -11.18
N THR A 99 3.36 -18.20 -9.99
CA THR A 99 3.81 -17.17 -9.05
C THR A 99 5.24 -17.39 -8.53
N LYS A 100 5.75 -18.62 -8.60
CA LYS A 100 7.16 -18.94 -8.34
C LYS A 100 8.10 -18.23 -9.32
N LYS A 101 7.69 -18.08 -10.58
CA LYS A 101 8.44 -17.37 -11.63
C LYS A 101 8.03 -15.90 -11.75
N TYR A 102 6.74 -15.62 -11.59
CA TYR A 102 6.15 -14.29 -11.75
C TYR A 102 5.36 -13.89 -10.49
N PRO A 103 6.04 -13.54 -9.39
CA PRO A 103 5.38 -13.28 -8.10
C PRO A 103 4.57 -11.98 -8.06
N ASN A 104 4.78 -11.08 -9.04
CA ASN A 104 4.15 -9.77 -9.05
C ASN A 104 3.45 -9.49 -10.37
N ALA A 105 2.27 -8.87 -10.29
CA ALA A 105 1.65 -8.15 -11.39
C ALA A 105 1.90 -6.64 -11.21
N THR A 106 2.21 -5.92 -12.29
CA THR A 106 2.54 -4.49 -12.23
C THR A 106 1.74 -3.71 -13.25
N PHE A 107 1.05 -2.67 -12.83
CA PHE A 107 0.42 -1.68 -13.70
C PHE A 107 1.21 -0.37 -13.66
N THR A 108 1.61 0.14 -14.82
CA THR A 108 2.29 1.43 -14.95
C THR A 108 1.40 2.39 -15.73
N LEU A 109 1.11 3.54 -15.15
CA LEU A 109 0.32 4.59 -15.80
C LEU A 109 1.14 5.24 -16.91
N ASP A 110 0.65 5.18 -18.15
CA ASP A 110 1.27 5.84 -19.29
C ASP A 110 0.70 7.25 -19.48
N LYS A 111 -0.63 7.39 -19.47
CA LYS A 111 -1.31 8.70 -19.58
C LYS A 111 -2.74 8.67 -19.05
N ILE A 112 -3.23 9.85 -18.66
CA ILE A 112 -4.64 10.13 -18.41
C ILE A 112 -5.26 10.65 -19.71
N THR A 113 -6.20 9.91 -20.30
CA THR A 113 -6.86 10.28 -21.56
C THR A 113 -8.01 11.25 -21.33
N LYS A 114 -8.77 11.06 -20.25
CA LYS A 114 -9.91 11.90 -19.87
C LYS A 114 -9.93 12.12 -18.37
N ALA A 115 -10.39 13.29 -17.95
CA ALA A 115 -10.71 13.59 -16.55
C ALA A 115 -12.06 14.32 -16.52
N SER A 116 -12.96 13.93 -15.60
CA SER A 116 -14.28 14.56 -15.48
C SER A 116 -14.21 16.00 -14.95
N LYS A 117 -13.12 16.34 -14.24
CA LYS A 117 -12.82 17.68 -13.72
C LYS A 117 -11.37 18.03 -13.99
N LYS A 118 -11.09 19.34 -14.18
CA LYS A 118 -9.72 19.86 -14.33
C LYS A 118 -8.98 19.89 -12.99
N SER A 119 -9.69 20.23 -11.93
CA SER A 119 -9.18 20.38 -10.57
C SER A 119 -10.20 19.89 -9.55
N ILE A 120 -9.74 19.45 -8.40
CA ILE A 120 -10.57 19.03 -7.26
C ILE A 120 -10.10 19.68 -5.97
N LYS A 121 -11.04 19.87 -5.04
CA LYS A 121 -10.79 20.33 -3.66
C LYS A 121 -10.68 19.14 -2.70
N PRO A 122 -10.14 19.34 -1.49
CA PRO A 122 -10.24 18.33 -0.43
C PRO A 122 -11.69 17.84 -0.23
N GLY A 123 -11.88 16.53 -0.11
CA GLY A 123 -13.17 15.85 -0.01
C GLY A 123 -13.85 15.56 -1.35
N GLU A 124 -13.34 16.08 -2.47
CA GLU A 124 -13.92 15.83 -3.79
C GLU A 124 -13.28 14.63 -4.51
N SER A 125 -14.07 14.03 -5.40
CA SER A 125 -13.64 12.99 -6.33
C SER A 125 -13.60 13.48 -7.78
N VAL A 126 -12.74 12.83 -8.57
CA VAL A 126 -12.64 12.95 -10.03
C VAL A 126 -12.59 11.56 -10.66
N GLU A 127 -13.23 11.42 -11.81
CA GLU A 127 -13.18 10.21 -12.63
C GLU A 127 -12.19 10.42 -13.76
N LEU A 128 -11.37 9.39 -14.01
CA LEU A 128 -10.27 9.38 -14.95
C LEU A 128 -10.43 8.18 -15.88
N ASP A 129 -10.25 8.41 -17.18
CA ASP A 129 -9.94 7.35 -18.12
C ASP A 129 -8.42 7.33 -18.28
N ILE A 130 -7.80 6.17 -18.07
CA ILE A 130 -6.35 6.01 -18.10
C ILE A 130 -5.95 4.93 -19.08
N GLU A 131 -4.78 5.13 -19.68
CA GLU A 131 -4.06 4.09 -20.43
C GLU A 131 -2.77 3.79 -19.70
N GLY A 132 -2.46 2.51 -19.55
CA GLY A 132 -1.25 2.07 -18.89
C GLY A 132 -0.75 0.73 -19.40
N THR A 133 0.48 0.41 -19.06
CA THR A 133 1.10 -0.86 -19.37
C THR A 133 0.97 -1.80 -18.18
N MET A 134 0.24 -2.89 -18.37
CA MET A 134 0.11 -4.00 -17.41
C MET A 134 1.14 -5.07 -17.74
N ASN A 135 1.88 -5.51 -16.72
CA ASN A 135 2.83 -6.61 -16.80
C ASN A 135 2.36 -7.72 -15.87
N MET A 136 1.99 -8.86 -16.44
CA MET A 136 1.54 -10.03 -15.70
C MET A 136 2.02 -11.29 -16.42
N HIS A 137 2.43 -12.30 -15.65
CA HIS A 137 2.92 -13.57 -16.21
C HIS A 137 4.08 -13.39 -17.24
N GLY A 138 4.87 -12.32 -17.09
CA GLY A 138 5.99 -11.98 -17.98
C GLY A 138 5.59 -11.33 -19.30
N VAL A 139 4.30 -11.11 -19.54
CA VAL A 139 3.78 -10.43 -20.74
C VAL A 139 3.37 -9.01 -20.40
N LYS A 140 3.75 -8.07 -21.26
CA LYS A 140 3.34 -6.67 -21.17
C LYS A 140 2.23 -6.40 -22.17
N HIS A 141 1.12 -5.87 -21.69
CA HIS A 141 -0.02 -5.48 -22.51
C HIS A 141 -0.48 -4.06 -22.17
N LYS A 142 -1.10 -3.36 -23.13
CA LYS A 142 -1.64 -2.02 -22.90
C LYS A 142 -3.10 -2.14 -22.52
N GLU A 143 -3.43 -1.63 -21.35
CA GLU A 143 -4.79 -1.69 -20.81
C GLU A 143 -5.39 -0.29 -20.68
N LYS A 144 -6.70 -0.24 -20.86
CA LYS A 144 -7.51 0.93 -20.55
C LYS A 144 -8.25 0.66 -19.26
N ALA A 145 -8.24 1.62 -18.35
CA ALA A 145 -8.95 1.51 -17.09
C ALA A 145 -9.72 2.78 -16.78
N THR A 146 -10.81 2.63 -16.05
CA THR A 146 -11.50 3.76 -15.41
C THR A 146 -11.07 3.83 -13.95
N ALA A 147 -10.78 5.03 -13.48
CA ALA A 147 -10.34 5.24 -12.11
C ALA A 147 -11.03 6.44 -11.48
N THR A 148 -11.44 6.32 -10.23
CA THR A 148 -11.89 7.42 -9.40
C THR A 148 -10.82 7.75 -8.38
N VAL A 149 -10.39 9.02 -8.36
CA VAL A 149 -9.44 9.54 -7.37
C VAL A 149 -10.21 10.49 -6.45
N THR A 150 -10.16 10.23 -5.15
CA THR A 150 -10.70 11.13 -4.13
C THR A 150 -9.55 11.72 -3.33
N TYR A 151 -9.51 13.03 -3.20
CA TYR A 151 -8.44 13.75 -2.50
C TYR A 151 -8.91 14.22 -1.13
N PHE A 152 -8.11 13.98 -0.10
CA PHE A 152 -8.31 14.46 1.26
C PHE A 152 -7.03 15.18 1.69
N ASP A 153 -7.16 16.40 2.19
CA ASP A 153 -6.04 17.02 2.88
C ASP A 153 -5.87 16.40 4.29
N LYS A 154 -4.81 16.79 4.98
CA LYS A 154 -4.50 16.31 6.34
C LYS A 154 -5.67 16.46 7.33
N GLU A 155 -6.46 17.51 7.18
CA GLU A 155 -7.58 17.82 8.07
C GLU A 155 -8.79 16.93 7.75
N ALA A 156 -9.16 16.83 6.48
CA ALA A 156 -10.25 15.99 6.00
C ALA A 156 -9.95 14.48 6.12
N ALA A 157 -8.68 14.08 6.10
CA ALA A 157 -8.28 12.69 6.29
C ALA A 157 -8.53 12.20 7.73
N GLY A 158 -8.84 13.09 8.68
CA GLY A 158 -9.26 12.72 10.04
C GLY A 158 -8.24 11.88 10.82
N GLY A 159 -6.96 11.95 10.46
CA GLY A 159 -5.88 11.15 11.06
C GLY A 159 -5.84 9.68 10.64
N VAL A 160 -6.57 9.26 9.60
CA VAL A 160 -6.54 7.88 9.08
C VAL A 160 -5.14 7.51 8.57
N LEU A 161 -4.48 8.46 7.91
CA LEU A 161 -3.08 8.38 7.51
C LEU A 161 -2.43 9.75 7.76
N PRO A 162 -1.11 9.82 8.02
CA PRO A 162 -0.41 11.09 8.10
C PRO A 162 -0.42 11.79 6.73
N GLY A 163 -0.29 13.12 6.71
CA GLY A 163 -0.21 13.89 5.46
C GLY A 163 -1.53 14.02 4.71
N ASN A 164 -1.45 14.42 3.45
CA ASN A 164 -2.57 14.40 2.53
C ASN A 164 -2.76 12.98 2.01
N VAL A 165 -4.01 12.60 1.75
CA VAL A 165 -4.40 11.25 1.37
C VAL A 165 -5.14 11.29 0.05
N ILE A 166 -4.82 10.36 -0.83
CA ILE A 166 -5.67 10.04 -1.97
C ILE A 166 -6.21 8.62 -1.83
N VAL A 167 -7.47 8.45 -2.19
CA VAL A 167 -8.10 7.14 -2.36
C VAL A 167 -8.29 6.92 -3.85
N VAL A 168 -7.61 5.91 -4.37
CA VAL A 168 -7.70 5.51 -5.77
C VAL A 168 -8.56 4.26 -5.84
N LYS A 169 -9.63 4.33 -6.63
CA LYS A 169 -10.41 3.17 -7.05
C LYS A 169 -10.24 3.01 -8.54
N ALA A 170 -9.90 1.83 -9.02
CA ALA A 170 -9.79 1.57 -10.45
C ALA A 170 -10.52 0.28 -10.79
N SER A 171 -11.20 0.27 -11.93
CA SER A 171 -11.92 -0.89 -12.45
C SER A 171 -11.58 -1.07 -13.92
N PHE A 172 -11.24 -2.30 -14.30
CA PHE A 172 -10.91 -2.65 -15.68
C PHE A 172 -11.02 -4.15 -15.91
N GLN A 173 -11.06 -4.51 -17.19
CA GLN A 173 -11.21 -5.87 -17.66
C GLN A 173 -9.95 -6.31 -18.38
N ILE A 174 -9.46 -7.51 -18.08
CA ILE A 174 -8.29 -8.09 -18.75
C ILE A 174 -8.64 -9.45 -19.36
N ALA A 175 -8.16 -9.73 -20.57
CA ALA A 175 -8.30 -11.06 -21.13
C ALA A 175 -7.13 -11.95 -20.70
N LEU A 176 -7.40 -13.15 -20.15
CA LEU A 176 -6.35 -14.07 -19.71
C LEU A 176 -5.44 -14.53 -20.87
N ALA A 177 -6.01 -14.60 -22.07
CA ALA A 177 -5.30 -15.00 -23.29
C ALA A 177 -4.15 -14.03 -23.63
N ASP A 178 -4.33 -12.74 -23.39
CA ASP A 178 -3.33 -11.69 -23.70
C ASP A 178 -2.05 -11.86 -22.86
N TYR A 179 -2.13 -12.57 -21.74
CA TYR A 179 -1.00 -12.82 -20.83
C TYR A 179 -0.47 -14.25 -20.90
N GLY A 180 -0.93 -15.04 -21.89
CA GLY A 180 -0.47 -16.42 -22.08
C GLY A 180 -0.85 -17.36 -20.92
N ILE A 181 -1.90 -17.03 -20.16
CA ILE A 181 -2.41 -17.87 -19.07
C ILE A 181 -3.34 -18.91 -19.69
N LYS A 182 -3.00 -20.19 -19.54
CA LYS A 182 -3.78 -21.30 -20.12
C LYS A 182 -5.13 -21.42 -19.42
N ARG A 183 -6.18 -21.67 -20.21
CA ARG A 183 -7.53 -21.91 -19.70
C ARG A 183 -7.61 -23.31 -19.08
N PRO A 184 -8.35 -23.51 -17.97
CA PRO A 184 -8.72 -24.85 -17.53
C PRO A 184 -9.67 -25.47 -18.57
N GLU A 185 -9.30 -26.64 -19.11
CA GLU A 185 -10.05 -27.31 -20.20
C GLU A 185 -11.45 -27.82 -19.79
N MET A 186 -11.76 -27.89 -18.48
CA MET A 186 -13.07 -28.37 -17.98
C MET A 186 -14.24 -27.39 -18.21
N LEU A 187 -14.02 -26.20 -18.75
CA LEU A 187 -15.03 -25.15 -18.89
C LEU A 187 -15.42 -24.93 -20.37
N VAL A 188 -15.95 -25.99 -20.99
CA VAL A 188 -16.45 -26.04 -22.39
C VAL A 188 -17.59 -25.02 -22.66
N LEU A 189 -18.25 -24.55 -21.60
CA LEU A 189 -19.25 -23.49 -21.68
C LEU A 189 -18.61 -22.14 -21.43
N LYS A 190 -18.25 -21.45 -22.53
CA LYS A 190 -17.90 -20.01 -22.64
C LYS A 190 -17.84 -19.27 -21.30
N VAL A 191 -16.77 -19.51 -20.54
CA VAL A 191 -16.39 -18.62 -19.45
C VAL A 191 -15.86 -17.37 -20.10
N GLY A 192 -16.35 -16.21 -19.67
CA GLY A 192 -15.83 -14.94 -20.16
C GLY A 192 -14.31 -14.99 -20.08
N GLU A 193 -13.64 -14.85 -21.22
CA GLU A 193 -12.17 -14.84 -21.30
C GLU A 193 -11.55 -13.64 -20.57
N VAL A 194 -12.41 -12.87 -19.90
CA VAL A 194 -12.23 -11.56 -19.34
C VAL A 194 -12.41 -11.66 -17.83
N VAL A 195 -11.46 -11.09 -17.11
CA VAL A 195 -11.46 -10.98 -15.66
C VAL A 195 -11.74 -9.53 -15.32
N ASP A 196 -12.76 -9.30 -14.49
CA ASP A 196 -13.03 -7.99 -13.91
C ASP A 196 -12.05 -7.78 -12.74
N ILE A 197 -11.34 -6.66 -12.76
CA ILE A 197 -10.35 -6.28 -11.75
C ILE A 197 -10.80 -5.00 -11.09
N ASP A 198 -10.97 -5.04 -9.78
CA ASP A 198 -11.23 -3.86 -8.95
C ASP A 198 -10.08 -3.63 -7.98
N LEU A 199 -9.48 -2.46 -8.08
CA LEU A 199 -8.46 -1.96 -7.16
C LEU A 199 -9.08 -0.88 -6.28
N THR A 200 -8.86 -0.96 -4.97
CA THR A 200 -9.02 0.16 -4.04
C THR A 200 -7.72 0.32 -3.27
N SER A 201 -7.16 1.53 -3.25
CA SER A 201 -5.90 1.80 -2.56
C SER A 201 -5.90 3.18 -1.93
N ARG A 202 -5.30 3.27 -0.74
CA ARG A 202 -5.04 4.53 -0.05
C ARG A 202 -3.57 4.87 -0.14
N LEU A 203 -3.27 6.08 -0.59
CA LEU A 203 -1.91 6.58 -0.71
C LEU A 203 -1.77 7.88 0.07
N THR A 204 -0.59 8.10 0.64
CA THR A 204 -0.25 9.31 1.41
C THR A 204 1.00 9.97 0.84
N ASP A 205 1.06 11.31 0.89
CA ASP A 205 2.27 12.09 0.57
C ASP A 205 3.20 12.29 1.77
N ALA A 206 2.81 11.81 2.95
CA ALA A 206 3.66 11.86 4.12
C ALA A 206 4.93 11.04 3.86
N PRO A 207 6.10 11.53 4.30
CA PRO A 207 7.31 10.73 4.26
C PRO A 207 7.02 9.43 5.00
N LYS A 208 7.34 8.29 4.36
CA LYS A 208 7.23 6.99 5.01
C LYS A 208 8.01 7.07 6.31
N MET A 209 7.30 7.17 7.43
CA MET A 209 7.89 6.84 8.71
C MET A 209 8.29 5.39 8.53
N ALA A 210 9.61 5.15 8.45
CA ALA A 210 10.17 3.82 8.49
C ALA A 210 9.37 3.10 9.58
N SER A 211 8.65 2.04 9.20
CA SER A 211 7.84 1.27 10.13
C SER A 211 8.72 1.08 11.35
N GLY A 212 8.39 1.77 12.44
CA GLY A 212 9.15 1.65 13.67
C GLY A 212 9.22 0.17 13.88
N GLY A 213 10.44 -0.38 13.82
CA GLY A 213 10.67 -1.76 14.20
C GLY A 213 9.93 -1.88 15.51
N GLY A 214 8.89 -2.72 15.52
CA GLY A 214 8.21 -3.05 16.74
C GLY A 214 9.36 -3.42 17.66
N GLY A 215 9.60 -2.57 18.66
CA GLY A 215 10.49 -2.90 19.75
C GLY A 215 9.83 -4.10 20.37
N GLY A 216 10.19 -5.28 19.86
CA GLY A 216 10.07 -6.49 20.62
C GLY A 216 10.71 -6.13 21.95
N CYS A 217 9.95 -6.31 23.01
CA CYS A 217 10.55 -6.77 24.24
C CYS A 217 11.29 -8.07 23.88
N ASP A 218 12.50 -7.92 23.32
CA ASP A 218 13.52 -8.95 23.36
C ASP A 218 13.67 -9.23 24.85
N GLY A 219 13.05 -10.34 25.27
CA GLY A 219 13.31 -11.00 26.53
C GLY A 219 14.73 -11.56 26.51
N GLY A 220 15.70 -10.68 26.28
CA GLY A 220 17.09 -10.92 26.55
C GLY A 220 17.19 -11.14 28.04
N GLY A 221 17.20 -12.41 28.43
CA GLY A 221 17.67 -12.88 29.72
C GLY A 221 19.12 -12.43 29.90
N GLY A 222 19.28 -11.17 30.30
CA GLY A 222 20.49 -10.69 30.93
C GLY A 222 20.53 -11.35 32.29
N GLY A 223 21.37 -12.39 32.41
CA GLY A 223 21.70 -12.99 33.68
C GLY A 223 22.14 -11.92 34.66
N CYS A 224 21.54 -11.92 35.85
CA CYS A 224 21.98 -11.14 36.99
C CYS A 224 23.27 -11.76 37.54
N ASP A 225 24.39 -11.66 36.82
CA ASP A 225 25.72 -12.04 37.30
C ASP A 225 26.35 -10.90 38.12
N GLY A 226 25.56 -10.40 39.09
CA GLY A 226 25.96 -9.41 40.07
C GLY A 226 25.90 -10.05 41.44
N GLY A 227 27.07 -10.43 41.97
CA GLY A 227 27.20 -11.13 43.25
C GLY A 227 26.45 -10.43 44.39
N CYS A 228 25.77 -11.24 45.21
CA CYS A 228 25.20 -10.84 46.48
C CYS A 228 26.32 -10.40 47.45
N GLY A 229 26.65 -9.11 47.41
CA GLY A 229 27.45 -8.43 48.41
C GLY A 229 26.59 -7.48 49.24
N GLY A 230 26.13 -7.94 50.39
CA GLY A 230 25.85 -7.13 51.58
C GLY A 230 24.78 -6.03 51.51
N GLY A 231 23.58 -6.35 52.00
CA GLY A 231 22.76 -5.42 52.81
C GLY A 231 21.82 -4.48 52.07
N GLY A 232 20.52 -4.83 52.07
CA GLY A 232 19.44 -3.93 51.68
C GLY A 232 18.31 -4.68 50.98
N GLY A 233 17.23 -4.97 51.72
CA GLY A 233 16.16 -5.88 51.31
C GLY A 233 15.38 -5.47 50.05
N CYS A 234 15.11 -6.45 49.20
CA CYS A 234 13.98 -6.45 48.27
C CYS A 234 13.01 -7.54 48.75
N GLY A 235 12.00 -7.14 49.52
CA GLY A 235 10.87 -8.00 49.87
C GLY A 235 9.82 -7.94 48.77
N GLY A 236 9.55 -9.08 48.14
CA GLY A 236 8.47 -9.22 47.15
C GLY A 236 8.90 -10.12 45.99
N GLY A 237 8.72 -11.42 46.15
CA GLY A 237 9.14 -12.42 45.17
C GLY A 237 8.45 -12.23 43.81
N CYS A 238 9.26 -12.25 42.75
CA CYS A 238 8.75 -12.44 41.40
C CYS A 238 8.29 -13.90 41.29
N GLY A 239 6.97 -14.13 41.26
CA GLY A 239 6.41 -15.42 40.91
C GLY A 239 6.86 -15.82 39.51
N GLY A 240 7.40 -17.03 39.38
CA GLY A 240 7.84 -17.58 38.11
C GLY A 240 6.69 -17.68 37.10
N CYS A 241 6.99 -17.37 35.85
CA CYS A 241 6.09 -17.64 34.73
C CYS A 241 6.29 -19.09 34.28
N ASP A 242 5.55 -20.02 34.86
CA ASP A 242 5.28 -21.31 34.21
C ASP A 242 4.15 -21.13 33.19
N GLY A 243 4.35 -21.70 32.01
CA GLY A 243 3.52 -21.46 30.83
C GLY A 243 2.06 -21.83 31.03
N GLY A 244 1.18 -20.83 31.08
CA GLY A 244 -0.26 -21.05 31.09
C GLY A 244 -1.09 -19.91 31.68
N GLY A 245 -1.19 -18.79 30.96
CA GLY A 245 -2.28 -17.80 31.13
C GLY A 245 -2.20 -16.86 32.33
N CYS A 246 -2.43 -15.56 32.08
CA CYS A 246 -2.59 -14.55 33.14
C CYS A 246 -3.92 -14.76 33.87
N GLY A 247 -3.88 -15.49 34.99
CA GLY A 247 -4.96 -15.51 35.99
C GLY A 247 -5.05 -14.17 36.72
N GLY A 248 -6.25 -13.60 36.80
CA GLY A 248 -6.51 -12.29 37.39
C GLY A 248 -6.10 -12.17 38.85
N CYS A 249 -5.62 -10.98 39.24
CA CYS A 249 -5.35 -10.64 40.63
C CYS A 249 -6.67 -10.40 41.38
N GLY A 250 -7.07 -11.35 42.22
CA GLY A 250 -8.13 -11.22 43.21
C GLY A 250 -7.58 -11.29 44.64
N GLY A 251 -8.03 -10.37 45.49
CA GLY A 251 -7.83 -10.36 46.95
C GLY A 251 -6.49 -9.75 47.37
N GLY A 252 -6.37 -8.86 48.36
CA GLY A 252 -7.26 -8.44 49.43
C GLY A 252 -6.33 -7.98 50.57
N CYS A 253 -6.13 -6.68 50.74
CA CYS A 253 -5.25 -6.16 51.79
C CYS A 253 -6.02 -6.10 53.12
N GLY A 254 -5.89 -7.16 53.92
CA GLY A 254 -6.33 -7.20 55.31
C GLY A 254 -5.16 -6.98 56.27
N GLY A 255 -5.23 -5.89 57.04
CA GLY A 255 -4.96 -5.89 58.48
C GLY A 255 -3.51 -5.84 58.98
N GLY A 256 -3.20 -4.73 59.66
CA GLY A 256 -2.57 -4.80 60.98
C GLY A 256 -1.18 -4.18 61.11
N GLY A 257 -1.07 -3.12 61.93
CA GLY A 257 0.22 -2.69 62.47
C GLY A 257 0.30 -1.21 62.86
N GLY A 258 -0.30 -0.84 63.99
CA GLY A 258 -0.02 0.42 64.68
C GLY A 258 0.25 0.15 66.15
N CYS A 259 1.50 0.34 66.59
CA CYS A 259 1.93 0.40 67.98
C CYS A 259 2.18 1.86 68.35
N GLY A 260 1.78 2.28 69.55
CA GLY A 260 2.22 3.55 70.16
C GLY A 260 1.22 4.16 71.12
N GLU A 261 1.44 3.89 72.42
CA GLU A 261 0.98 4.53 73.68
C GLU A 261 -0.48 4.96 73.86
#